data_AF-A0A9B0C1G5-F1
#
_entry.id   AF-A0A9B0C1G5-F1
#
_cell.length_a   1.000
_cell.length_b   1.000
_cell.length_c   1.000
_cell.angle_alpha   90.00
_cell.angle_beta   90.00
_cell.angle_gamma   90.00
#
_symmetry.space_group_name_H-M   'P 1'
#
loop_
_entity.id
_entity.type
_entity.pdbx_description
1 polymer ?
#
loop_
_entity_poly.entity_id
_entity_poly.type
_entity_poly.pdbx_seq_one_letter_code
_entity_poly.pdbx_strand_id
1 'polypeptide(L)'
;MFRFVCVLFIALVVFCTATSAGKLVCNRPNEEYRCGSACQTTCATLGQRCPIMNIRCNDACYCKEGYARYGGDTGMCVSISKCNSKRSAIAQILRSKQLSKNSGV
;
A
#
# COMPACT_ATOMS: atom_id res chain seq x y z
N MET A 1 -29.49 -37.77 -28.91
CA MET A 1 -29.93 -37.27 -27.59
C MET A 1 -28.79 -37.27 -26.58
N PHE A 2 -28.16 -38.42 -26.29
CA PHE A 2 -27.07 -38.54 -25.29
C PHE A 2 -25.86 -37.61 -25.54
N ARG A 3 -25.46 -37.43 -26.80
CA ARG A 3 -24.33 -36.55 -27.19
C ARG A 3 -24.52 -35.08 -26.79
N PHE A 4 -25.74 -34.55 -26.94
CA PHE A 4 -26.03 -33.17 -26.59
C PHE A 4 -26.04 -32.96 -25.07
N VAL A 5 -26.51 -33.97 -24.31
CA VAL A 5 -26.48 -33.97 -22.85
C VAL A 5 -25.04 -33.97 -22.33
N CYS A 6 -24.16 -34.80 -22.90
CA CYS A 6 -22.74 -34.82 -22.53
C CYS A 6 -22.03 -33.48 -22.81
N VAL A 7 -22.27 -32.87 -23.97
CA VAL A 7 -21.67 -31.58 -24.34
C VAL A 7 -22.11 -30.46 -23.39
N LEU A 8 -23.39 -30.44 -23.02
CA LEU A 8 -23.94 -29.44 -22.09
C LEU A 8 -23.38 -29.61 -20.66
N PHE A 9 -23.22 -30.87 -20.22
CA PHE A 9 -22.63 -31.18 -18.92
C PHE A 9 -21.14 -30.80 -18.85
N ILE A 10 -20.39 -31.07 -19.93
CA ILE A 10 -18.97 -30.68 -20.04
C ILE A 10 -18.85 -29.16 -20.03
N ALA A 11 -19.71 -28.44 -20.75
CA ALA A 11 -19.70 -26.98 -20.77
C ALA A 11 -19.99 -26.36 -19.39
N LEU A 12 -20.94 -26.93 -18.62
CA LEU A 12 -21.24 -26.48 -17.25
C LEU A 12 -20.09 -26.74 -16.28
N VAL A 13 -19.42 -27.89 -16.39
CA VAL A 13 -18.23 -28.22 -15.57
C VAL A 13 -17.08 -27.27 -15.90
N VAL A 14 -16.81 -27.01 -17.19
CA VAL A 14 -15.78 -26.06 -17.63
C VAL A 14 -16.07 -24.65 -17.10
N PHE A 15 -17.34 -24.22 -17.15
CA PHE A 15 -17.76 -22.92 -16.62
C PHE A 15 -17.60 -22.81 -15.10
N CYS A 16 -17.87 -23.89 -14.34
CA CYS A 16 -17.62 -23.94 -12.90
C CYS A 16 -16.14 -23.89 -12.53
N THR A 17 -15.24 -24.44 -13.35
CA THR A 17 -13.80 -24.47 -13.04
C THR A 17 -13.06 -23.15 -13.32
N ALA A 18 -13.68 -22.20 -14.03
CA ALA A 18 -13.03 -20.96 -14.45
C ALA A 18 -13.05 -19.82 -13.39
N THR A 19 -13.61 -20.05 -12.20
CA THR A 19 -13.77 -19.00 -11.17
C THR A 19 -12.65 -19.03 -10.13
N SER A 20 -11.41 -18.80 -10.55
CA SER A 20 -10.29 -18.64 -9.59
C SER A 20 -10.26 -17.20 -9.04
N ALA A 21 -11.00 -16.93 -7.97
CA ALA A 21 -10.78 -15.73 -7.17
C ALA A 21 -9.47 -15.89 -6.39
N GLY A 22 -8.41 -15.21 -6.83
CA GLY A 22 -7.12 -15.22 -6.14
C GLY A 22 -7.28 -14.65 -4.72
N LYS A 23 -6.94 -15.44 -3.70
CA LYS A 23 -6.90 -14.96 -2.31
C LYS A 23 -5.79 -13.90 -2.20
N LEU A 24 -6.16 -12.68 -1.80
CA LEU A 24 -5.18 -11.64 -1.47
C LEU A 24 -4.37 -12.08 -0.25
N VAL A 25 -3.04 -12.14 -0.39
CA VAL A 25 -2.11 -12.51 0.69
C VAL A 25 -1.06 -11.42 0.84
N CYS A 26 -0.92 -10.90 2.05
CA CYS A 26 0.09 -9.88 2.38
C CYS A 26 1.32 -10.56 2.98
N ASN A 27 2.31 -10.81 2.14
CA ASN A 27 3.52 -11.55 2.49
C ASN A 27 4.77 -10.65 2.64
N ARG A 28 4.69 -9.36 2.31
CA ARG A 28 5.85 -8.47 2.51
C ARG A 28 5.99 -8.10 3.99
N PRO A 29 7.21 -7.79 4.46
CA PRO A 29 7.43 -7.36 5.84
C PRO A 29 6.64 -6.09 6.19
N ASN A 30 6.11 -6.06 7.42
CA ASN A 30 5.42 -4.91 8.01
C ASN A 30 4.18 -4.42 7.23
N GLU A 31 3.57 -5.26 6.42
CA GLU A 31 2.22 -5.07 5.93
C GLU A 31 1.25 -6.10 6.52
N GLU A 32 -0.02 -5.76 6.47
CA GLU A 32 -1.14 -6.60 6.89
C GLU A 32 -2.32 -6.39 5.94
N TYR A 33 -3.12 -7.43 5.79
CA TYR A 33 -4.40 -7.28 5.11
C TYR A 33 -5.34 -6.47 5.99
N ARG A 34 -5.92 -5.42 5.41
CA ARG A 34 -6.97 -4.64 6.05
C ARG A 34 -7.97 -4.16 5.00
N CYS A 35 -9.21 -4.01 5.46
CA CYS A 35 -10.23 -3.19 4.83
C CYS A 35 -9.91 -1.71 5.18
N GLY A 36 -9.31 -0.98 4.23
CA GLY A 36 -8.70 0.34 4.48
C GLY A 36 -9.20 1.48 3.58
N SER A 37 -8.60 2.66 3.77
CA SER A 37 -8.86 3.86 2.95
C SER A 37 -8.37 3.71 1.52
N ALA A 38 -8.87 4.56 0.62
CA ALA A 38 -8.45 4.59 -0.78
C ALA A 38 -6.94 4.84 -0.96
N CYS A 39 -6.35 5.66 -0.08
CA CYS A 39 -4.91 5.91 -0.05
C CYS A 39 -4.24 5.06 1.02
N GLN A 40 -3.01 4.64 0.75
CA GLN A 40 -2.12 4.06 1.75
C GLN A 40 -1.18 5.13 2.32
N THR A 41 -0.73 4.96 3.56
CA THR A 41 0.36 5.76 4.14
C THR A 41 1.68 5.48 3.43
N THR A 42 2.21 6.50 2.74
CA THR A 42 3.51 6.41 2.06
C THR A 42 4.50 7.39 2.67
N CYS A 43 5.80 7.11 2.54
CA CYS A 43 6.82 8.06 2.99
C CYS A 43 6.73 9.44 2.31
N ALA A 44 6.21 9.50 1.07
CA ALA A 44 6.08 10.75 0.32
C ALA A 44 4.93 11.63 0.85
N THR A 45 3.87 11.01 1.38
CA THR A 45 2.63 11.67 1.81
C THR A 45 2.40 11.59 3.31
N LEU A 46 3.45 11.31 4.10
CA LEU A 46 3.36 11.24 5.56
C LEU A 46 2.74 12.52 6.15
N GLY A 47 1.72 12.35 6.99
CA GLY A 47 1.00 13.45 7.63
C GLY A 47 -0.06 14.12 6.75
N GLN A 48 -0.18 13.74 5.47
CA GLN A 48 -1.25 14.23 4.60
C GLN A 48 -2.49 13.33 4.74
N ARG A 49 -3.67 13.95 4.70
CA ARG A 49 -4.94 13.22 4.68
C ARG A 49 -5.18 12.65 3.28
N CYS A 50 -5.80 11.48 3.21
CA CYS A 50 -6.30 10.94 1.94
C CYS A 50 -7.44 11.82 1.44
N PRO A 51 -7.34 12.44 0.25
CA PRO A 51 -8.40 13.29 -0.30
C PRO A 51 -9.60 12.47 -0.81
N ILE A 52 -9.40 11.16 -1.01
CA ILE A 52 -10.40 10.26 -1.56
C ILE A 52 -11.14 9.58 -0.40
N MET A 53 -12.45 9.80 -0.33
CA MET A 53 -13.35 9.09 0.58
C MET A 53 -14.03 7.96 -0.16
N ASN A 54 -13.78 6.72 0.26
CA ASN A 54 -14.33 5.53 -0.35
C ASN A 54 -15.64 5.11 0.33
N ILE A 55 -16.65 4.76 -0.47
CA ILE A 55 -17.98 4.32 0.01
C ILE A 55 -17.86 2.96 0.74
N ARG A 56 -16.98 2.10 0.24
CA ARG A 56 -16.54 0.87 0.87
C ARG A 56 -15.03 0.92 1.01
N CYS A 57 -14.51 0.31 2.05
CA CYS A 57 -13.07 0.16 2.20
C CYS A 57 -12.48 -0.69 1.08
N ASN A 58 -11.18 -0.52 0.82
CA ASN A 58 -10.48 -1.34 -0.16
C ASN A 58 -9.86 -2.55 0.55
N ASP A 59 -10.02 -3.71 -0.05
CA ASP A 59 -9.33 -4.94 0.33
C ASP A 59 -7.90 -4.91 -0.21
N ALA A 60 -6.93 -4.55 0.63
CA ALA A 60 -5.54 -4.37 0.23
C ALA A 60 -4.56 -4.69 1.36
N CYS A 61 -3.28 -4.77 0.98
CA CYS A 61 -2.18 -4.87 1.92
C CYS A 61 -1.70 -3.47 2.31
N TYR A 62 -1.94 -3.10 3.57
CA TYR A 62 -1.55 -1.80 4.13
C TYR A 62 -0.33 -1.97 5.03
N CYS A 63 0.48 -0.92 5.15
CA CYS A 63 1.55 -0.92 6.15
C CYS A 63 0.92 -0.95 7.55
N LYS A 64 1.51 -1.76 8.43
CA LYS A 64 1.15 -1.79 9.85
C LYS A 64 1.32 -0.40 10.46
N GLU A 65 0.65 -0.17 11.58
CA GLU A 65 0.81 1.07 12.34
C GLU A 65 2.28 1.33 12.70
N GLY A 66 2.73 2.58 12.55
CA GLY A 66 4.14 2.96 12.73
C GLY A 66 5.04 2.74 11.49
N TYR A 67 4.49 2.19 10.39
CA TYR A 67 5.19 1.98 9.12
C TYR A 67 4.55 2.76 7.98
N ALA A 68 5.34 3.05 6.94
CA ALA A 68 4.90 3.70 5.72
C ALA A 68 5.57 3.09 4.49
N ARG A 69 4.86 3.06 3.36
CA ARG A 69 5.35 2.45 2.13
C ARG A 69 6.39 3.37 1.47
N TYR A 70 7.57 2.85 1.21
CA TYR A 70 8.65 3.58 0.55
C TYR A 70 8.69 3.23 -0.94
N GLY A 71 8.46 4.20 -1.83
CA GLY A 71 8.53 4.01 -3.27
C GLY A 71 7.21 3.65 -3.98
N GLY A 72 6.06 4.02 -3.42
CA GLY A 72 4.75 3.71 -4.00
C GLY A 72 4.30 2.26 -3.77
N ASP A 73 3.29 1.77 -4.49
CA ASP A 73 2.56 0.51 -4.19
C ASP A 73 3.41 -0.77 -4.26
N THR A 74 4.47 -0.76 -5.06
CA THR A 74 5.45 -1.86 -5.14
C THR A 74 6.51 -1.81 -4.04
N GLY A 75 6.58 -0.69 -3.32
CA GLY A 75 7.52 -0.41 -2.26
C GLY A 75 7.34 -1.26 -0.99
N MET A 76 8.36 -1.28 -0.14
CA MET A 76 8.33 -1.97 1.16
C MET A 76 7.83 -1.04 2.27
N CYS A 77 7.17 -1.61 3.28
CA CYS A 77 6.79 -0.90 4.50
C CYS A 77 8.02 -0.75 5.42
N VAL A 78 8.48 0.49 5.58
CA VAL A 78 9.59 0.85 6.47
C VAL A 78 9.05 1.62 7.66
N SER A 79 9.77 1.61 8.79
CA SER A 79 9.37 2.42 9.95
C SER A 79 9.29 3.89 9.54
N ILE A 80 8.30 4.63 10.05
CA ILE A 80 8.11 6.05 9.71
C ILE A 80 9.38 6.87 9.98
N SER A 81 10.14 6.51 11.02
CA SER A 81 11.45 7.09 11.34
C SER A 81 12.47 6.99 10.19
N LYS A 82 12.40 5.94 9.36
CA LYS A 82 13.29 5.71 8.22
C LYS A 82 12.87 6.47 6.96
N CYS A 83 11.64 6.97 6.86
CA CYS A 83 11.19 7.74 5.70
C CYS A 83 12.00 9.03 5.48
N ASN A 84 12.66 9.54 6.53
CA ASN A 84 13.34 10.82 6.52
C ASN A 84 14.85 10.75 6.19
N SER A 85 15.43 9.62 5.79
CA SER A 85 16.88 9.55 5.51
C SER A 85 17.38 10.51 4.41
N LYS A 86 16.53 10.92 3.45
CA LYS A 86 16.87 11.93 2.42
C LYS A 86 16.32 13.33 2.69
N ARG A 87 15.10 13.43 3.26
CA ARG A 87 14.48 14.71 3.63
C ARG A 87 15.14 15.34 4.86
N SER A 88 15.61 14.50 5.80
CA SER A 88 16.36 14.92 6.98
C SER A 88 17.75 15.42 6.62
N ALA A 89 18.42 14.88 5.60
CA ALA A 89 19.71 15.44 5.18
C ALA A 89 19.58 16.92 4.76
N ILE A 90 18.63 17.24 3.87
CA ILE A 90 18.41 18.63 3.44
C ILE A 90 17.80 19.48 4.58
N ALA A 91 16.83 18.96 5.32
CA ALA A 91 16.22 19.70 6.44
C ALA A 91 17.20 19.92 7.62
N GLN A 92 18.12 18.98 7.90
CA GLN A 92 19.19 19.14 8.88
C GLN A 92 20.24 20.14 8.38
N ILE A 93 20.61 20.09 7.10
CA ILE A 93 21.51 21.08 6.48
C ILE A 93 20.88 22.49 6.55
N LEU A 94 19.57 22.62 6.32
CA LEU A 94 18.87 23.90 6.44
C LEU A 94 18.75 24.37 7.90
N ARG A 95 18.59 23.45 8.86
CA ARG A 95 18.50 23.75 10.29
C ARG A 95 19.85 24.14 10.92
N SER A 96 20.96 23.53 10.47
CA SER A 96 22.31 23.94 10.89
C SER A 96 22.72 25.31 10.33
N LYS A 97 22.29 25.65 9.11
CA LYS A 97 22.47 26.99 8.53
C LYS A 97 21.70 28.10 9.26
N GLN A 98 20.57 27.79 9.90
CA GLN A 98 19.81 28.74 10.72
C GLN A 98 20.46 28.98 12.10
N LEU A 99 21.03 27.95 12.73
CA LEU A 99 21.77 28.13 14.00
C LEU A 99 23.04 28.99 13.82
N SER A 100 23.75 28.85 12.71
CA SER A 100 24.93 29.68 12.43
C SER A 100 24.61 31.16 12.15
N LYS A 101 23.37 31.49 11.73
CA LYS A 101 22.95 32.87 11.47
C LYS A 101 22.45 33.61 12.72
N ASN A 102 21.95 32.89 13.72
CA ASN A 102 21.44 33.49 14.96
C ASN A 102 22.51 33.69 16.05
N SER A 103 23.76 33.29 15.83
CA SER A 103 24.89 33.58 16.73
C SER A 103 25.75 34.76 16.27
N GLY A 104 25.34 35.47 15.22
CA GLY A 104 25.92 36.76 14.83
C GLY A 104 25.06 37.92 15.32
N VAL A 105 25.06 38.15 16.64
CA VAL A 105 24.71 39.43 17.27
C VAL A 105 26.02 40.10 17.64
#